data_AF-A0A2N3B717-F1
#
_entry.id   AF-A0A2N3B717-F1
#
_cell.length_a   1.000
_cell.length_b   1.000
_cell.length_c   1.000
_cell.angle_alpha   90.00
_cell.angle_beta   90.00
_cell.angle_gamma   90.00
#
_symmetry.space_group_name_H-M   'P 1'
#
loop_
_entity.id
_entity.type
_entity.pdbx_description
1 polymer ?
#
loop_
_entity_poly.entity_id
_entity_poly.type
_entity_poly.pdbx_seq_one_letter_code
_entity_poly.pdbx_strand_id
1 'polypeptide(L)'
;MDNPEPGPLPSPPDDSADPATSPDGEPGEDSNSFDSLREDITALVDDARTYAEAEIAFQKTRAGLASRKTARALALLVLALVLLHIALIALAVGAVIALAPLVTIWGAIAIVVGVMLAGVAALVWAALGNGKAVAAMFGSEDGA
;
A
#
# COMPACT_ATOMS: atom_id res chain seq x y z
N MET A 1 42.62 64.30 0.09
CA MET A 1 43.20 62.95 0.07
C MET A 1 43.84 62.73 1.42
N ASP A 2 43.28 61.76 2.14
CA ASP A 2 43.90 60.85 3.13
C ASP A 2 44.33 61.33 4.53
N ASN A 3 43.53 60.84 5.49
CA ASN A 3 43.77 60.28 6.83
C ASN A 3 45.20 60.33 7.42
N PRO A 4 45.29 60.48 8.76
CA PRO A 4 45.63 59.30 9.56
C PRO A 4 44.92 59.23 10.93
N GLU A 5 44.32 58.09 11.25
CA GLU A 5 43.99 57.70 12.63
C GLU A 5 44.70 56.37 12.94
N PRO A 6 45.61 56.32 13.94
CA PRO A 6 46.32 55.09 14.31
C PRO A 6 45.78 54.52 15.63
N GLY A 7 45.54 53.21 15.68
CA GLY A 7 45.31 52.52 16.95
C GLY A 7 45.36 50.99 16.82
N PRO A 8 46.50 50.35 17.11
CA PRO A 8 46.61 48.89 17.20
C PRO A 8 46.08 48.31 18.53
N LEU A 9 45.17 47.34 18.38
CA LEU A 9 44.82 46.13 19.17
C LEU A 9 44.99 46.10 20.72
N PRO A 10 43.94 45.67 21.47
CA PRO A 10 44.10 45.18 22.84
C PRO A 10 44.53 43.71 22.89
N SER A 11 45.49 43.39 23.77
CA SER A 11 45.85 42.03 24.19
C SER A 11 45.72 41.89 25.73
N PRO A 12 45.36 40.69 26.24
CA PRO A 12 44.96 40.42 27.64
C PRO A 12 46.20 40.19 28.55
N PRO A 13 46.10 40.16 29.90
CA PRO A 13 45.78 38.90 30.61
C PRO A 13 45.15 39.00 32.03
N ASP A 14 44.51 37.88 32.41
CA ASP A 14 44.50 37.14 33.69
C ASP A 14 44.35 37.86 35.05
N ASP A 15 43.48 37.34 35.92
CA ASP A 15 43.89 36.47 37.04
C ASP A 15 42.74 36.24 38.06
N SER A 16 42.81 35.09 38.73
CA SER A 16 42.22 34.76 40.04
C SER A 16 40.80 34.17 40.11
N ALA A 17 40.81 32.86 40.41
CA ALA A 17 39.69 31.99 40.69
C ALA A 17 39.06 32.14 42.10
N ASP A 18 37.80 31.66 42.17
CA ASP A 18 37.18 30.87 43.27
C ASP A 18 36.55 31.63 44.47
N PRO A 19 35.59 31.07 45.25
CA PRO A 19 34.71 29.89 45.07
C PRO A 19 33.21 30.20 45.31
N ALA A 20 32.36 29.21 45.07
CA ALA A 20 31.04 29.04 45.71
C ALA A 20 29.94 30.08 45.37
N THR A 21 29.30 29.86 44.22
CA THR A 21 27.83 29.88 44.21
C THR A 21 27.37 28.47 43.89
N SER A 22 27.22 27.67 44.95
CA SER A 22 26.24 26.60 44.95
C SER A 22 24.92 27.20 44.44
N PRO A 23 24.22 26.57 43.47
CA PRO A 23 22.85 26.97 43.21
C PRO A 23 22.08 26.66 44.48
N ASP A 24 21.73 27.70 45.23
CA ASP A 24 20.71 27.63 46.26
C ASP A 24 19.50 26.97 45.62
N GLY A 25 19.13 25.80 46.14
CA GLY A 25 17.95 25.08 45.70
C GLY A 25 16.74 25.97 45.89
N GLU A 26 16.18 26.44 44.78
CA GLU A 26 14.87 27.08 44.76
C GLU A 26 13.80 26.00 44.91
N PRO A 27 12.94 26.05 45.94
CA PRO A 27 11.85 25.11 46.10
C PRO A 27 10.73 25.45 45.10
N GLY A 28 10.81 24.85 43.91
CA GLY A 28 9.77 24.93 42.87
C GLY A 28 10.00 24.07 41.61
N GLU A 29 10.99 23.18 41.60
CA GLU A 29 11.46 22.46 40.41
C GLU A 29 10.50 21.39 39.85
N ASP A 30 9.43 21.07 40.56
CA ASP A 30 8.55 19.96 40.19
C ASP A 30 7.54 20.35 39.09
N SER A 31 7.25 21.63 38.87
CA SER A 31 6.29 22.03 37.82
C SER A 31 6.93 22.20 36.44
N ASN A 32 8.19 22.64 36.37
CA ASN A 32 8.89 22.91 35.10
C ASN A 32 9.40 21.66 34.41
N SER A 33 9.85 20.64 35.17
CA SER A 33 10.39 19.40 34.60
C SER A 33 9.29 18.51 33.99
N PHE A 34 8.10 18.53 34.58
CA PHE A 34 6.95 17.81 34.01
C PHE A 34 6.38 18.50 32.77
N ASP A 35 6.44 19.83 32.69
CA ASP A 35 6.05 20.57 31.48
C ASP A 35 7.05 20.35 30.35
N SER A 36 8.37 20.33 30.62
CA SER A 36 9.37 20.06 29.58
C SER A 36 9.25 18.64 29.02
N LEU A 37 8.96 17.63 29.85
CA LEU A 37 8.73 16.26 29.39
C LEU A 37 7.43 16.13 28.59
N ARG A 38 6.40 16.92 28.94
CA ARG A 38 5.16 16.99 28.15
C ARG A 38 5.39 17.65 26.80
N GLU A 39 6.19 18.71 26.76
CA GLU A 39 6.61 19.38 25.52
C GLU A 39 7.37 18.39 24.62
N ASP A 40 8.34 17.65 25.17
CA ASP A 40 9.14 16.66 24.45
C ASP A 40 8.28 15.50 23.91
N ILE A 41 7.32 15.00 24.70
CA ILE A 41 6.37 13.98 24.24
C ILE A 41 5.46 14.52 23.14
N THR A 42 5.01 15.78 23.27
CA THR A 42 4.16 16.42 22.26
C THR A 42 4.94 16.59 20.95
N ALA A 43 6.20 16.99 21.02
CA ALA A 43 7.11 17.07 19.87
C ALA A 43 7.35 15.69 19.23
N LEU A 44 7.56 14.64 20.04
CA LEU A 44 7.70 13.27 19.54
C LEU A 44 6.44 12.75 18.84
N VAL A 45 5.27 13.11 19.37
CA VAL A 45 3.97 12.74 18.80
C VAL A 45 3.73 13.46 17.47
N ASP A 46 4.07 14.74 17.39
CA ASP A 46 3.96 15.51 16.14
C ASP A 46 4.97 15.04 15.08
N ASP A 47 6.19 14.69 15.47
CA ASP A 47 7.17 14.10 14.57
C ASP A 47 6.72 12.71 14.08
N ALA A 48 6.17 11.86 14.97
CA ALA A 48 5.64 10.55 14.60
C ALA A 48 4.42 10.65 13.67
N ARG A 49 3.53 11.62 13.91
CA ARG A 49 2.40 11.93 13.03
C ARG A 49 2.88 12.38 11.67
N THR A 50 3.85 13.30 11.63
CA THR A 50 4.42 13.83 10.38
C THR A 50 5.09 12.71 9.57
N TYR A 51 5.81 11.80 10.23
CA TYR A 51 6.40 10.62 9.60
C TYR A 51 5.34 9.64 9.05
N ALA A 52 4.27 9.40 9.81
CA ALA A 52 3.16 8.56 9.37
C ALA A 52 2.41 9.16 8.16
N GLU A 53 2.17 10.47 8.17
CA GLU A 53 1.54 11.19 7.07
C GLU A 53 2.40 11.15 5.80
N ALA A 54 3.72 11.25 5.94
CA ALA A 54 4.66 11.12 4.83
C ALA A 54 4.65 9.72 4.21
N GLU A 55 4.61 8.66 5.02
CA GLU A 55 4.58 7.28 4.54
C GLU A 55 3.24 6.94 3.86
N ILE A 56 2.12 7.42 4.41
CA ILE A 56 0.79 7.31 3.79
C ILE A 56 0.76 8.04 2.45
N ALA A 57 1.34 9.23 2.35
CA ALA A 57 1.43 9.98 1.10
C ALA A 57 2.31 9.26 0.07
N PHE A 58 3.40 8.61 0.50
CA PHE A 58 4.30 7.84 -0.35
C PHE A 58 3.62 6.59 -0.94
N GLN A 59 2.88 5.84 -0.10
CA GLN A 59 2.11 4.68 -0.53
C GLN A 59 0.91 5.06 -1.41
N LYS A 60 0.24 6.18 -1.11
CA LYS A 60 -0.84 6.75 -1.94
C LYS A 60 -0.34 7.18 -3.32
N THR A 61 0.89 7.68 -3.42
CA THR A 61 1.52 8.08 -4.69
C THR A 61 1.94 6.86 -5.52
N ARG A 62 2.45 5.81 -4.87
CA ARG A 62 2.78 4.52 -5.52
C ARG A 62 1.53 3.80 -6.03
N ALA A 63 0.43 3.83 -5.26
CA ALA A 63 -0.89 3.36 -5.67
C ALA A 63 -1.48 4.20 -6.82
N GLY A 64 -1.28 5.53 -6.78
CA GLY A 64 -1.75 6.47 -7.80
C GLY A 64 -1.05 6.34 -9.16
N LEU A 65 0.26 6.07 -9.20
CA LEU A 65 1.02 5.93 -10.45
C LEU A 65 0.83 4.56 -11.12
N ALA A 66 0.67 3.49 -10.33
CA ALA A 66 0.30 2.18 -10.86
C ALA A 66 -1.16 2.16 -11.39
N SER A 67 -2.03 3.05 -10.91
CA SER A 67 -3.46 3.03 -11.21
C SER A 67 -3.80 3.23 -12.69
N ARG A 68 -3.06 4.02 -13.48
CA ARG A 68 -3.50 4.38 -14.84
C ARG A 68 -3.38 3.22 -15.83
N LYS A 69 -2.28 2.47 -15.78
CA LYS A 69 -2.11 1.26 -16.59
C LYS A 69 -3.01 0.14 -16.09
N THR A 70 -3.15 -0.01 -14.78
CA THR A 70 -4.04 -0.99 -14.16
C THR A 70 -5.51 -0.70 -14.44
N ALA A 71 -5.94 0.57 -14.45
CA ALA A 71 -7.30 0.97 -14.77
C ALA A 71 -7.64 0.70 -16.23
N ARG A 72 -6.71 0.98 -17.18
CA ARG A 72 -6.91 0.63 -18.58
C ARG A 72 -6.93 -0.90 -18.78
N ALA A 73 -6.06 -1.64 -18.11
CA ALA A 73 -6.05 -3.10 -18.14
C ALA A 73 -7.35 -3.69 -17.57
N LEU A 74 -7.85 -3.17 -16.45
CA LEU A 74 -9.13 -3.55 -15.86
C LEU A 74 -10.31 -3.22 -16.79
N ALA A 75 -10.33 -2.04 -17.39
CA ALA A 75 -11.37 -1.67 -18.35
C ALA A 75 -11.39 -2.61 -19.56
N LEU A 76 -10.21 -2.96 -20.10
CA LEU A 76 -10.08 -3.95 -21.18
C LEU A 76 -10.50 -5.35 -20.73
N LEU A 77 -10.14 -5.77 -19.50
CA LEU A 77 -10.55 -7.06 -18.94
C LEU A 77 -12.07 -7.13 -18.80
N VAL A 78 -12.70 -6.10 -18.25
CA VAL A 78 -14.17 -6.02 -18.13
C VAL A 78 -14.81 -6.09 -19.51
N LEU A 79 -14.32 -5.31 -20.47
CA LEU A 79 -14.82 -5.34 -21.84
C LEU A 79 -14.67 -6.74 -22.47
N ALA A 80 -13.52 -7.39 -22.27
CA ALA A 80 -13.27 -8.74 -22.75
C ALA A 80 -14.22 -9.76 -22.11
N LEU A 81 -14.50 -9.67 -20.80
CA LEU A 81 -15.44 -10.56 -20.11
C LEU A 81 -16.88 -10.36 -20.60
N VAL A 82 -17.31 -9.12 -20.83
CA VAL A 82 -18.62 -8.82 -21.42
C VAL A 82 -18.74 -9.41 -22.82
N LEU A 83 -17.74 -9.19 -23.68
CA LEU A 83 -17.71 -9.75 -25.03
C LEU A 83 -17.68 -11.27 -25.02
N LEU A 84 -16.87 -11.88 -24.14
CA LEU A 84 -16.82 -13.32 -23.95
C LEU A 84 -18.20 -13.87 -23.53
N HIS A 85 -18.89 -13.20 -22.61
CA HIS A 85 -20.21 -13.62 -22.17
C HIS A 85 -21.24 -13.58 -23.31
N ILE A 86 -21.27 -12.49 -24.08
CA ILE A 86 -22.15 -12.37 -25.25
C ILE A 86 -21.81 -13.46 -26.27
N ALA A 87 -20.53 -13.70 -26.52
CA ALA A 87 -20.07 -14.75 -27.42
C ALA A 87 -20.50 -16.16 -26.96
N LEU A 88 -20.44 -16.45 -25.66
CA LEU A 88 -20.90 -17.73 -25.10
C LEU A 88 -22.41 -17.92 -25.29
N ILE A 89 -23.22 -16.87 -25.10
CA ILE A 89 -24.66 -16.93 -25.36
C ILE A 89 -24.92 -17.18 -26.85
N ALA A 90 -24.27 -16.41 -27.73
CA ALA A 90 -24.43 -16.56 -29.17
C ALA A 90 -23.99 -17.96 -29.64
N LEU A 91 -22.89 -18.49 -29.09
CA LEU A 91 -22.42 -19.85 -29.34
C LEU A 91 -23.44 -20.89 -28.88
N ALA A 92 -24.01 -20.75 -27.68
CA ALA A 92 -25.01 -21.69 -27.18
C ALA A 92 -26.27 -21.69 -28.06
N VAL A 93 -26.78 -20.51 -28.42
CA VAL A 93 -27.95 -20.37 -29.30
C VAL A 93 -27.66 -20.94 -30.69
N GLY A 94 -26.52 -20.58 -31.28
CA GLY A 94 -26.10 -21.07 -32.60
C GLY A 94 -25.90 -22.59 -32.62
N ALA A 95 -25.29 -23.16 -31.58
CA ALA A 95 -25.09 -24.60 -31.44
C ALA A 95 -26.43 -25.34 -31.36
N VAL A 96 -27.39 -24.84 -30.57
CA VAL A 96 -28.73 -25.45 -30.49
C VAL A 96 -29.42 -25.45 -31.85
N ILE A 97 -29.39 -24.32 -32.57
CA ILE A 97 -29.99 -24.21 -33.92
C ILE A 97 -29.33 -25.18 -34.90
N ALA A 98 -27.99 -25.30 -34.86
CA ALA A 98 -27.25 -26.19 -35.74
C ALA A 98 -27.49 -27.68 -35.44
N LEU A 99 -27.67 -28.05 -34.17
CA LEU A 99 -27.85 -29.44 -33.74
C LEU A 99 -29.32 -29.90 -33.79
N ALA A 100 -30.28 -28.99 -33.65
CA ALA A 100 -31.71 -29.28 -33.70
C ALA A 100 -32.15 -30.19 -34.86
N PRO A 101 -31.68 -30.01 -36.13
CA PRO A 101 -32.07 -30.89 -37.22
C PRO A 101 -31.51 -32.32 -37.13
N LEU A 102 -30.44 -32.56 -36.35
CA LEU A 102 -29.81 -33.88 -36.23
C LEU A 102 -30.38 -34.69 -35.07
N VAL A 103 -30.63 -34.05 -33.91
CA VAL A 103 -30.94 -34.75 -32.65
C VAL A 103 -32.25 -34.30 -32.01
N THR A 104 -33.07 -33.53 -32.73
CA THR A 104 -34.26 -32.82 -32.23
C THR A 104 -33.93 -31.70 -31.24
N ILE A 105 -34.89 -30.81 -30.97
CA ILE A 105 -34.68 -29.65 -30.12
C ILE A 105 -34.34 -30.01 -28.66
N TRP A 106 -35.01 -31.03 -28.11
CA TRP A 106 -34.76 -31.49 -26.75
C TRP A 106 -33.37 -32.14 -26.61
N GLY A 107 -32.97 -32.94 -27.60
CA GLY A 107 -31.64 -33.53 -27.63
C GLY A 107 -30.53 -32.48 -27.75
N ALA A 108 -30.74 -31.46 -28.60
CA ALA A 108 -29.79 -30.37 -28.78
C ALA A 108 -29.55 -29.60 -27.47
N ILE A 109 -30.62 -29.23 -26.75
CA ILE A 109 -30.52 -28.53 -25.46
C ILE A 109 -29.76 -29.39 -24.44
N ALA A 110 -30.12 -30.67 -24.31
CA ALA A 110 -29.48 -31.57 -23.35
C ALA A 110 -27.97 -31.71 -23.60
N ILE A 111 -27.57 -31.84 -24.87
CA ILE A 111 -26.16 -31.95 -25.26
C ILE A 111 -25.40 -30.64 -24.97
N VAL A 112 -25.92 -29.49 -25.42
CA VAL A 112 -25.23 -28.20 -25.24
C VAL A 112 -25.05 -27.86 -23.77
N VAL A 113 -26.11 -28.03 -22.96
CA VAL A 113 -26.06 -27.80 -21.52
C VAL A 113 -25.11 -28.79 -20.85
N GLY A 114 -25.16 -30.08 -21.23
CA GLY A 114 -24.26 -31.10 -20.70
C GLY A 114 -22.78 -30.78 -20.95
N VAL A 115 -22.44 -30.35 -22.17
CA VAL A 115 -21.07 -29.95 -22.53
C VAL A 115 -20.62 -28.71 -21.75
N MET A 116 -21.47 -27.69 -21.62
CA MET A 116 -21.14 -26.51 -20.84
C MET A 116 -20.91 -26.83 -19.36
N LEU A 117 -21.77 -27.66 -18.75
CA LEU A 117 -21.61 -28.08 -17.36
C LEU A 117 -20.35 -28.92 -17.15
N ALA A 118 -20.03 -29.83 -18.08
CA ALA A 118 -18.79 -30.58 -18.05
C ALA A 118 -17.56 -29.66 -18.16
N GLY A 119 -17.62 -28.65 -19.02
CA GLY A 119 -16.61 -27.59 -19.13
C GLY A 119 -16.42 -26.83 -17.81
N VAL A 120 -17.52 -26.40 -17.18
CA VAL A 120 -17.47 -25.72 -15.87
C VAL A 120 -16.84 -26.63 -14.81
N ALA A 121 -17.26 -27.90 -14.72
CA ALA A 121 -16.69 -28.85 -13.78
C ALA A 121 -15.17 -29.04 -13.99
N ALA A 122 -14.73 -29.17 -15.24
CA ALA A 122 -13.31 -29.28 -15.58
C ALA A 122 -12.51 -28.03 -15.18
N LEU A 123 -13.04 -26.83 -15.44
CA LEU A 123 -12.41 -25.57 -15.05
C LEU A 123 -12.30 -25.43 -13.52
N VAL A 124 -13.36 -25.80 -12.79
CA VAL A 124 -13.36 -25.79 -11.32
C VAL A 124 -12.33 -26.77 -10.76
N TRP A 125 -12.26 -27.99 -11.31
CA TRP A 125 -11.23 -28.96 -10.89
C TRP A 125 -9.81 -28.48 -11.16
N ALA A 126 -9.56 -27.88 -12.32
CA ALA A 126 -8.26 -27.31 -12.64
C ALA A 126 -7.89 -26.16 -11.69
N ALA A 127 -8.84 -25.27 -11.38
CA ALA A 127 -8.64 -24.17 -10.44
C ALA A 127 -8.34 -24.68 -9.02
N LEU A 128 -9.05 -25.71 -8.56
CA LEU A 128 -8.81 -26.34 -7.25
C LEU A 128 -7.45 -27.04 -7.19
N GLY A 129 -7.01 -27.67 -8.29
CA GLY A 129 -5.68 -28.27 -8.38
C GLY A 129 -4.55 -27.23 -8.25
N ASN A 130 -4.69 -26.12 -8.96
CA ASN A 130 -3.70 -25.03 -8.92
C ASN A 130 -3.74 -24.25 -7.60
N GLY A 131 -4.92 -24.06 -7.01
CA GLY A 131 -5.08 -23.38 -5.73
C GLY A 131 -4.37 -24.10 -4.58
N LYS A 132 -4.37 -25.45 -4.59
CA LYS A 132 -3.58 -26.25 -3.63
C LYS A 132 -2.08 -26.06 -3.80
N ALA A 133 -1.59 -25.96 -5.03
CA ALA A 133 -0.16 -25.75 -5.29
C ALA A 133 0.31 -24.37 -4.80
N VAL A 134 -0.51 -23.33 -5.01
CA VAL A 134 -0.22 -21.98 -4.51
C VAL A 134 -0.32 -21.92 -3.00
N ALA A 135 -1.34 -22.54 -2.39
CA ALA A 135 -1.47 -22.62 -0.93
C ALA A 135 -0.31 -23.39 -0.27
N ALA A 136 0.20 -24.44 -0.91
CA ALA A 136 1.34 -25.21 -0.43
C ALA A 136 2.65 -24.40 -0.42
N MET A 137 2.82 -23.42 -1.32
CA MET A 137 3.99 -22.55 -1.34
C MET A 137 4.00 -21.55 -0.18
N PHE A 138 2.83 -21.05 0.24
CA PHE A 138 2.72 -20.11 1.36
C PHE A 138 2.64 -20.80 2.73
N GLY A 139 2.20 -22.07 2.78
CA GLY A 139 2.09 -22.83 4.04
C GLY A 139 3.42 -23.42 4.56
N SER A 140 4.51 -23.33 3.79
CA SER A 140 5.83 -23.85 4.17
C SER A 140 6.74 -22.85 4.88
N GLU A 141 6.32 -21.58 5.03
CA GLU A 141 7.14 -20.52 5.65
C GLU A 141 6.90 -20.36 7.17
N ASP A 142 5.84 -20.94 7.75
CA ASP A 142 5.51 -20.80 9.18
C ASP A 142 6.17 -21.85 10.10
N GLY A 143 7.17 -22.60 9.59
CA GLY A 143 7.71 -23.80 10.24
C GLY A 143 9.22 -23.82 10.52
N ALA A 144 9.91 -22.67 10.56
CA ALA A 144 11.35 -22.57 10.86
C ALA A 144 11.64 -21.63 12.03
#